data_AF-A0A7Y3DQD4-F1
#
_entry.id   AF-A0A7Y3DQD4-F1
#
_cell.length_a   1.000
_cell.length_b   1.000
_cell.length_c   1.000
_cell.angle_alpha   90.00
_cell.angle_beta   90.00
_cell.angle_gamma   90.00
#
_symmetry.space_group_name_H-M   'P 1'
#
loop_
_entity.id
_entity.type
_entity.pdbx_description
1 polymer ?
#
loop_
_entity_poly.entity_id
_entity_poly.type
_entity_poly.pdbx_seq_one_letter_code
_entity_poly.pdbx_strand_id
1 'polypeptide(L)'
;MPAKDFYDLYITDQERKIIIEERSIDVHTAERIIRDYPWLNNLQSHAQCWKSDTKFSFSIYYMQSTKKFQVGFSDQASRFKLALPYVGASYGLLNEVDEVIESLNLFFDGEFEKLEEFLAKYPPEQKGD
;
A
#
# COMPACT_ATOMS: atom_id res chain seq x y z
N MET A 1 -13.70 -20.77 -15.06
CA MET A 1 -12.70 -20.39 -14.05
C MET A 1 -12.83 -18.89 -13.87
N PRO A 2 -13.06 -18.35 -12.66
CA PRO A 2 -12.90 -16.92 -12.46
C PRO A 2 -11.45 -16.57 -12.81
N ALA A 3 -11.24 -15.46 -13.52
CA ALA A 3 -9.90 -14.99 -13.83
C ALA A 3 -9.17 -14.77 -12.51
N LYS A 4 -7.98 -15.36 -12.37
CA LYS A 4 -7.12 -15.06 -11.22
C LYS A 4 -6.71 -13.61 -11.41
N ASP A 5 -7.11 -12.74 -10.50
CA ASP A 5 -6.70 -11.34 -10.56
C ASP A 5 -5.19 -11.27 -10.38
N PHE A 6 -4.54 -10.55 -11.29
CA PHE A 6 -3.09 -10.37 -11.31
C PHE A 6 -2.76 -8.92 -11.01
N TYR A 7 -1.70 -8.74 -10.24
CA TYR A 7 -1.28 -7.45 -9.71
C TYR A 7 0.18 -7.17 -10.02
N ASP A 8 0.52 -5.89 -10.10
CA ASP A 8 1.92 -5.46 -10.17
C ASP A 8 2.31 -4.81 -8.84
N LEU A 9 3.40 -5.28 -8.23
CA LEU A 9 3.97 -4.74 -6.99
C LEU A 9 5.31 -4.09 -7.28
N TYR A 10 5.46 -2.86 -6.79
CA TYR A 10 6.71 -2.11 -6.85
C TYR A 10 7.09 -1.69 -5.44
N ILE A 11 8.34 -1.90 -5.04
CA ILE A 11 8.93 -1.33 -3.83
C ILE A 11 10.07 -0.40 -4.24
N THR A 12 10.06 0.81 -3.70
CA THR A 12 11.01 1.87 -4.00
C THR A 12 11.68 2.41 -2.75
N ASP A 13 12.88 2.96 -2.90
CA ASP A 13 13.53 3.76 -1.85
C ASP A 13 12.91 5.16 -1.72
N GLN A 14 13.43 5.98 -0.80
CA GLN A 14 13.02 7.37 -0.59
C GLN A 14 13.20 8.26 -1.84
N GLU A 15 14.14 7.92 -2.73
CA GLU A 15 14.40 8.63 -3.98
C GLU A 15 13.55 8.11 -5.14
N ARG A 16 12.60 7.20 -4.87
CA ARG A 16 11.73 6.55 -5.85
C ARG A 16 12.47 5.65 -6.84
N LYS A 17 13.67 5.17 -6.51
CA LYS A 17 14.35 4.14 -7.28
C LYS A 17 13.71 2.79 -6.96
N ILE A 18 13.43 2.02 -8.01
CA ILE A 18 12.85 0.68 -7.89
C ILE A 18 13.88 -0.25 -7.24
N ILE A 19 13.49 -0.87 -6.14
CA ILE A 19 14.23 -1.92 -5.42
C ILE A 19 13.69 -3.29 -5.82
N ILE A 20 12.36 -3.43 -5.84
CA ILE A 20 11.64 -4.64 -6.23
C ILE A 20 10.58 -4.25 -7.26
N GLU A 21 10.49 -5.03 -8.33
CA GLU A 21 9.47 -4.93 -9.37
C GLU A 21 8.99 -6.34 -9.69
N GLU A 22 7.76 -6.63 -9.34
CA GLU A 22 7.10 -7.90 -9.58
C GLU A 22 5.80 -7.62 -10.34
N ARG A 23 5.60 -8.32 -11.46
CA ARG A 23 4.47 -8.07 -12.37
C ARG A 23 3.64 -9.32 -12.54
N SER A 24 2.33 -9.11 -12.67
CA SER A 24 1.36 -10.19 -12.86
C SER A 24 1.46 -11.29 -11.78
N ILE A 25 1.57 -10.86 -10.52
CA ILE A 25 1.60 -11.74 -9.35
C ILE A 25 0.21 -11.89 -8.72
N ASP A 26 0.00 -12.97 -7.97
CA ASP A 26 -1.21 -13.14 -7.17
C ASP A 26 -1.08 -12.46 -5.79
N VAL A 27 -2.21 -12.36 -5.08
CA VAL A 27 -2.28 -11.78 -3.73
C VAL A 27 -1.27 -12.42 -2.79
N HIS A 28 -1.20 -13.75 -2.72
CA HIS A 28 -0.30 -14.45 -1.80
C HIS A 28 1.18 -14.17 -2.06
N THR A 29 1.55 -13.98 -3.32
CA THR A 29 2.91 -13.58 -3.68
C THR A 29 3.19 -12.15 -3.20
N ALA A 30 2.26 -11.22 -3.40
CA ALA A 30 2.39 -9.85 -2.91
C ALA A 30 2.47 -9.80 -1.37
N GLU A 31 1.61 -10.56 -0.67
CA GLU A 31 1.62 -10.68 0.78
C GLU A 31 2.98 -11.14 1.30
N ARG A 32 3.53 -12.21 0.72
CA ARG A 32 4.83 -12.74 1.11
C ARG A 32 5.93 -11.70 0.94
N ILE A 33 5.97 -11.02 -0.21
CA ILE A 33 6.98 -9.98 -0.48
C ILE A 33 6.87 -8.85 0.55
N ILE A 34 5.66 -8.37 0.83
CA ILE A 34 5.44 -7.27 1.79
C ILE A 34 5.81 -7.68 3.21
N ARG A 35 5.51 -8.92 3.63
CA ARG A 35 5.88 -9.47 4.94
C ARG A 35 7.37 -9.63 5.11
N ASP A 36 8.05 -10.15 4.09
CA ASP A 36 9.48 -10.47 4.14
C ASP A 36 10.35 -9.23 3.88
N TYR A 37 9.78 -8.15 3.33
CA TYR A 37 10.53 -6.93 3.05
C TYR A 37 11.03 -6.28 4.35
N PRO A 38 12.33 -5.94 4.45
CA PRO A 38 12.92 -5.42 5.68
C PRO A 38 12.62 -3.93 5.89
N TRP A 39 11.36 -3.59 6.13
CA TRP A 39 10.88 -2.21 6.35
C TRP A 39 11.70 -1.44 7.42
N LEU A 40 12.18 -2.14 8.44
CA LEU A 40 12.86 -1.56 9.60
C LEU A 40 14.33 -1.18 9.34
N ASN A 41 14.94 -1.59 8.22
CA ASN A 41 16.40 -1.49 8.00
C ASN A 41 16.89 -0.11 7.50
N ASN A 42 16.33 0.99 8.03
CA ASN A 42 16.66 2.39 7.70
C ASN A 42 16.48 2.79 6.21
N LEU A 43 15.81 1.98 5.41
CA LEU A 43 15.36 2.35 4.07
C LEU A 43 13.93 2.85 4.23
N GLN A 44 13.77 4.17 4.30
CA GLN A 44 12.46 4.76 4.09
C GLN A 44 11.99 4.30 2.70
N SER A 45 10.97 3.44 2.68
CA SER A 45 10.53 2.74 1.48
C SER A 45 9.05 2.93 1.24
N HIS A 46 8.69 2.92 -0.03
CA HIS A 46 7.32 2.97 -0.50
C HIS A 46 7.02 1.73 -1.32
N ALA A 47 5.92 1.05 -1.03
CA ALA A 47 5.38 0.04 -1.93
C ALA A 47 4.09 0.53 -2.59
N GLN A 48 3.88 0.11 -3.82
CA GLN A 48 2.63 0.34 -4.55
C GLN A 48 2.20 -0.94 -5.24
N CYS A 49 0.96 -1.35 -4.99
CA CYS A 49 0.35 -2.50 -5.63
C CYS A 49 -0.79 -2.05 -6.54
N TRP A 50 -0.81 -2.59 -7.76
CA TRP A 50 -1.73 -2.20 -8.82
C TRP A 50 -2.51 -3.40 -9.30
N LYS A 51 -3.84 -3.28 -9.39
CA LYS A 51 -4.64 -4.26 -10.11
C LYS A 51 -4.66 -3.88 -11.59
N SER A 52 -4.23 -4.79 -12.47
CA SER A 52 -3.98 -4.47 -13.89
C SER A 52 -5.22 -3.96 -14.66
N ASP A 53 -6.43 -4.25 -14.17
CA ASP A 53 -7.72 -3.90 -14.78
C ASP A 53 -8.46 -2.76 -14.07
N THR A 54 -7.90 -2.19 -12.99
CA THR A 54 -8.52 -1.06 -12.28
C THR A 54 -7.66 0.20 -12.33
N LYS A 55 -8.29 1.32 -11.99
CA LYS A 55 -7.61 2.60 -11.77
C LYS A 55 -7.08 2.75 -10.33
N PHE A 56 -7.35 1.77 -9.48
CA PHE A 56 -7.00 1.83 -8.07
C PHE A 56 -5.59 1.31 -7.82
N SER A 57 -4.89 1.96 -6.90
CA SER A 57 -3.63 1.45 -6.35
C SER A 57 -3.69 1.44 -4.84
N PHE A 58 -3.02 0.45 -4.25
CA PHE A 58 -2.75 0.37 -2.82
C PHE A 58 -1.32 0.81 -2.56
N SER A 59 -1.13 1.66 -1.55
CA SER A 59 0.16 2.24 -1.21
C SER A 59 0.52 1.92 0.23
N ILE A 60 1.78 1.57 0.45
CA ILE A 60 2.37 1.35 1.76
C ILE A 60 3.56 2.26 1.89
N TYR A 61 3.65 2.97 3.00
CA TYR A 61 4.78 3.82 3.32
C TYR A 61 5.20 3.59 4.77
N TYR A 62 6.43 3.10 4.96
CA TYR A 62 6.96 2.92 6.31
C TYR A 62 7.55 4.22 6.85
N MET A 63 6.96 4.72 7.94
CA MET A 63 7.36 5.93 8.64
C MET A 63 8.41 5.59 9.71
N GLN A 64 9.68 5.73 9.37
CA GLN A 64 10.78 5.38 10.27
C GLN A 64 10.74 6.13 11.61
N SER A 65 10.29 7.40 11.63
CA SER A 65 10.23 8.24 12.83
C SER A 65 9.25 7.71 13.89
N THR A 66 8.14 7.12 13.46
CA THR A 66 7.07 6.61 14.32
C THR A 66 7.05 5.08 14.38
N LYS A 67 7.83 4.41 13.52
CA LYS A 67 7.81 2.96 13.29
C LYS A 67 6.41 2.43 12.92
N LYS A 68 5.66 3.23 12.15
CA LYS A 68 4.30 2.90 11.69
C LYS A 68 4.26 2.78 10.18
N PHE A 69 3.25 2.09 9.66
CA PHE A 69 2.92 2.03 8.25
C PHE A 69 1.79 3.02 7.96
N GLN A 70 2.05 4.00 7.12
CA GLN A 70 0.99 4.73 6.46
C GLN A 70 0.53 3.92 5.26
N VAL A 71 -0.72 3.49 5.28
CA VAL A 71 -1.34 2.69 4.24
C VAL A 71 -2.52 3.44 3.67
N GLY A 72 -2.77 3.31 2.37
CA GLY A 72 -3.99 3.83 1.77
C GLY A 72 -4.20 3.36 0.34
N PHE A 73 -5.32 3.75 -0.24
CA PHE A 73 -5.61 3.49 -1.64
C PHE A 73 -6.16 4.74 -2.33
N SER A 74 -6.01 4.80 -3.66
CA SER A 74 -6.44 5.93 -4.48
C SER A 74 -6.93 5.45 -5.84
N ASP A 75 -7.94 6.13 -6.38
CA ASP A 75 -8.56 5.93 -7.70
C ASP A 75 -7.85 6.70 -8.85
N GLN A 76 -6.90 7.59 -8.52
CA GLN A 76 -6.16 8.46 -9.45
C GLN A 76 -4.69 8.07 -9.57
N ALA A 77 -4.40 6.79 -9.50
CA ALA A 77 -3.02 6.37 -9.51
C ALA A 77 -2.42 6.56 -10.92
N SER A 78 -1.46 7.50 -11.05
CA SER A 78 -0.55 7.53 -12.19
C SER A 78 0.62 6.60 -11.91
N ARG A 79 0.93 5.67 -12.83
CA ARG A 79 2.12 4.81 -12.73
C ARG A 79 3.34 5.73 -12.55
N PHE A 80 3.97 5.70 -11.38
CA PHE A 80 5.22 6.41 -11.07
C PHE A 80 5.19 7.95 -10.97
N LYS A 81 4.04 8.60 -10.79
CA LYS A 81 4.04 9.94 -10.17
C LYS A 81 3.07 9.92 -9.02
N LEU A 82 3.59 10.08 -7.81
CA LEU A 82 3.26 11.19 -6.94
C LEU A 82 4.20 11.17 -5.74
N ALA A 83 4.77 12.35 -5.44
CA ALA A 83 5.12 12.65 -4.06
C ALA A 83 3.83 12.52 -3.25
N LEU A 84 3.83 11.76 -2.15
CA LEU A 84 2.72 11.76 -1.21
C LEU A 84 2.60 13.21 -0.70
N PRO A 85 1.66 14.02 -1.25
CA PRO A 85 0.33 14.17 -0.65
C PRO A 85 -0.82 14.43 -1.69
N TYR A 86 -2.08 14.44 -1.23
CA TYR A 86 -3.30 15.06 -1.82
C TYR A 86 -4.34 14.25 -2.63
N VAL A 87 -5.60 14.50 -2.20
CA VAL A 87 -6.96 14.34 -2.78
C VAL A 87 -7.46 12.93 -3.12
N GLY A 88 -8.55 12.52 -2.47
CA GLY A 88 -9.37 11.35 -2.84
C GLY A 88 -8.89 9.99 -2.30
N ALA A 89 -7.93 9.98 -1.38
CA ALA A 89 -7.35 8.75 -0.86
C ALA A 89 -7.69 8.53 0.62
N SER A 90 -8.10 7.30 0.94
CA SER A 90 -8.39 6.83 2.30
C SER A 90 -7.11 6.25 2.90
N TYR A 91 -6.72 6.74 4.08
CA TYR A 91 -5.45 6.36 4.73
C TYR A 91 -5.64 5.94 6.18
N GLY A 92 -4.77 5.03 6.64
CA GLY A 92 -4.61 4.65 8.03
C GLY A 92 -3.13 4.56 8.46
N LEU A 93 -2.87 4.72 9.75
CA LEU A 93 -1.58 4.54 10.40
C LEU A 93 -1.57 3.24 11.19
N LEU A 94 -1.02 2.20 10.58
CA LEU A 94 -0.97 0.84 11.11
C LEU A 94 0.34 0.61 11.86
N ASN A 95 0.32 -0.20 12.90
CA ASN A 95 1.50 -0.47 13.72
C ASN A 95 2.20 -1.76 13.31
N GLU A 96 1.47 -2.69 12.73
CA GLU A 96 1.96 -4.05 12.44
C GLU A 96 1.79 -4.39 10.96
N VAL A 97 2.72 -5.20 10.44
CA VAL A 97 2.64 -5.68 9.06
C VAL A 97 1.38 -6.52 8.82
N ASP A 98 0.87 -7.19 9.84
CA ASP A 98 -0.37 -7.98 9.72
C ASP A 98 -1.58 -7.11 9.37
N GLU A 99 -1.68 -5.92 9.95
CA GLU A 99 -2.74 -4.94 9.62
C GLU A 99 -2.59 -4.41 8.19
N VAL A 100 -1.34 -4.25 7.72
CA VAL A 100 -1.04 -3.89 6.32
C VAL A 100 -1.53 -4.98 5.37
N ILE A 101 -1.33 -6.25 5.73
CA ILE A 101 -1.74 -7.40 4.94
C ILE A 101 -3.26 -7.57 4.93
N GLU A 102 -3.94 -7.33 6.05
CA GLU A 102 -5.40 -7.28 6.08
C GLU A 102 -5.95 -6.20 5.12
N SER A 103 -5.38 -5.00 5.20
CA SER A 103 -5.73 -3.89 4.30
C SER A 103 -5.49 -4.23 2.82
N LEU A 104 -4.39 -4.91 2.53
CA LEU A 104 -4.04 -5.36 1.18
C LEU A 104 -5.04 -6.38 0.64
N ASN A 105 -5.48 -7.34 1.46
CA ASN A 105 -6.49 -8.33 1.06
C ASN A 105 -7.82 -7.66 0.74
N LEU A 106 -8.29 -6.76 1.61
CA LEU A 106 -9.53 -6.00 1.36
C LEU A 106 -9.45 -5.21 0.04
N PHE A 107 -8.28 -4.64 -0.28
CA PHE A 107 -8.04 -3.98 -1.56
C PHE A 107 -8.14 -4.95 -2.74
N PHE A 108 -7.51 -6.12 -2.64
CA PHE A 108 -7.51 -7.12 -3.73
C PHE A 108 -8.87 -7.74 -3.98
N ASP A 109 -9.64 -7.99 -2.92
CA ASP A 109 -11.02 -8.50 -2.99
C ASP A 109 -12.01 -7.46 -3.54
N GLY A 110 -11.57 -6.21 -3.74
CA GLY A 110 -12.43 -5.10 -4.20
C GLY A 110 -13.41 -4.60 -3.13
N GLU A 111 -13.16 -4.95 -1.87
CA GLU A 111 -13.96 -4.61 -0.69
C GLU A 111 -13.62 -3.20 -0.19
N PHE A 112 -13.69 -2.20 -1.08
CA PHE A 112 -13.21 -0.84 -0.81
C PHE A 112 -13.92 -0.18 0.38
N GLU A 113 -15.23 -0.37 0.54
CA GLU A 113 -15.97 0.17 1.69
C GLU A 113 -15.44 -0.40 3.02
N LYS A 114 -15.20 -1.71 3.08
CA LYS A 114 -14.61 -2.36 4.26
C LYS A 114 -13.19 -1.89 4.51
N LEU A 115 -12.41 -1.67 3.45
CA LEU A 115 -11.06 -1.10 3.55
C LEU A 115 -11.10 0.31 4.14
N GLU A 116 -12.02 1.16 3.70
CA GLU A 116 -12.21 2.51 4.26
C GLU A 116 -12.60 2.46 5.73
N GLU A 117 -13.57 1.63 6.10
CA GLU A 117 -13.98 1.42 7.49
C GLU A 117 -12.84 0.87 8.36
N PHE A 118 -12.02 -0.04 7.81
CA PHE A 118 -10.86 -0.58 8.49
C PHE A 118 -9.83 0.53 8.77
N LEU A 119 -9.42 1.26 7.73
CA LEU A 119 -8.40 2.32 7.86
C LEU A 119 -8.88 3.49 8.72
N ALA A 120 -10.18 3.79 8.74
CA ALA A 120 -10.77 4.82 9.59
C ALA A 120 -10.61 4.55 11.10
N LYS A 121 -10.37 3.30 11.52
CA LYS A 121 -10.05 2.95 12.91
C LYS A 121 -8.65 3.44 13.32
N TYR A 122 -7.80 3.73 12.34
CA TYR A 122 -6.39 4.08 12.52
C TYR A 122 -6.09 5.44 11.86
N PRO A 123 -6.78 6.53 12.22
CA PRO A 123 -6.67 7.79 11.49
C PRO A 123 -5.24 8.36 11.54
N PRO A 124 -4.79 9.05 10.47
CA PRO A 124 -3.54 9.81 10.52
C PRO A 124 -3.61 10.87 11.62
N GLU A 125 -2.51 11.06 12.35
CA GLU A 125 -2.41 12.16 13.33
C GLU A 125 -2.64 13.50 12.62
N GLN A 126 -3.79 14.13 12.87
CA GLN A 126 -4.02 15.51 12.45
C GLN A 126 -3.12 16.38 13.33
N LYS A 127 -2.04 16.93 12.76
CA LYS A 127 -1.37 18.07 13.38
C LYS A 127 -2.39 19.20 13.42
N GLY A 128 -2.86 19.56 14.61
CA GLY A 128 -3.62 20.78 14.81
C GLY A 128 -2.77 21.98 14.37
N ASP A 129 -3.41 22.90 13.65
CA ASP A 129 -2.86 24.18 13.20
C ASP A 129 -2.20 24.99 14.34
#